data_AF-A0A4Y8K4N9-F1
#
_entry.id   AF-A0A4Y8K4N9-F1
#
_cell.length_a   1.000
_cell.length_b   1.000
_cell.length_c   1.000
_cell.angle_alpha   90.00
_cell.angle_beta   90.00
_cell.angle_gamma   90.00
#
_symmetry.space_group_name_H-M   'P 1'
#
loop_
_entity.id
_entity.type
_entity.pdbx_description
1 polymer ?
#
loop_
_entity_poly.entity_id
_entity_poly.type
_entity_poly.pdbx_seq_one_letter_code
_entity_poly.pdbx_strand_id
1 'polypeptide(L)'
;MDAGDAAGGILGLLGLVEDHPEPLARDFRERFGLSYLDIGYGIVYIEAWHLCKSLLKDPSSWLHASVAGWDHPVSREWIILAQSFDLAHAAASKHRPKAMPRPWPDTKNKIGGKKTVRRSIEDVRAILRPQSTT
;
A
#
# COMPACT_ATOMS: atom_id res chain seq x y z
N MET A 1 -1.17 2.35 -9.53
CA MET A 1 -2.61 2.28 -9.24
C MET A 1 -3.15 3.67 -9.45
N ASP A 2 -3.83 3.87 -10.58
CA ASP A 2 -4.40 5.15 -10.96
C ASP A 2 -5.50 5.55 -9.99
N ALA A 3 -5.39 6.77 -9.47
CA ALA A 3 -6.30 7.37 -8.51
C ALA A 3 -7.55 7.93 -9.21
N GLY A 4 -8.28 7.05 -9.90
CA GLY A 4 -9.55 7.36 -10.55
C GLY A 4 -10.55 6.26 -10.25
N ASP A 5 -11.51 6.57 -9.38
CA ASP A 5 -12.74 5.78 -9.14
C ASP A 5 -12.62 4.54 -8.24
N ALA A 6 -12.00 4.68 -7.06
CA ALA A 6 -12.12 3.68 -6.01
C ALA A 6 -13.57 3.62 -5.52
N ALA A 7 -14.38 2.75 -6.12
CA ALA A 7 -15.75 2.47 -5.74
C ALA A 7 -15.79 2.13 -4.23
N GLY A 8 -16.11 3.12 -3.39
CA GLY A 8 -16.18 2.94 -1.95
C GLY A 8 -17.44 2.19 -1.53
N GLY A 9 -17.46 1.66 -0.31
CA GLY A 9 -18.65 1.01 0.24
C GLY A 9 -18.84 -0.40 -0.31
N ILE A 10 -20.05 -0.72 -0.79
CA ILE A 10 -20.42 -2.10 -1.15
C ILE A 10 -19.65 -2.64 -2.36
N LEU A 11 -19.36 -1.81 -3.35
CA LEU A 11 -18.58 -2.22 -4.53
C LEU A 11 -17.11 -2.45 -4.18
N GLY A 12 -16.53 -1.60 -3.34
CA GLY A 12 -15.16 -1.80 -2.83
C GLY A 12 -15.06 -3.05 -1.97
N LEU A 13 -16.10 -3.34 -1.18
CA LEU A 13 -16.18 -4.59 -0.43
C LEU A 13 -16.25 -5.80 -1.36
N LEU A 14 -17.05 -5.75 -2.42
CA LEU A 14 -17.12 -6.81 -3.43
C LEU A 14 -15.76 -7.05 -4.07
N GLY A 15 -15.05 -6.00 -4.50
CA GLY A 15 -13.70 -6.12 -5.06
C GLY A 15 -12.72 -6.79 -4.10
N LEU A 16 -12.76 -6.45 -2.80
CA LEU A 16 -11.92 -7.13 -1.80
C LEU A 16 -12.25 -8.61 -1.64
N VAL A 17 -13.53 -8.97 -1.72
CA VAL A 17 -13.98 -10.37 -1.64
C VAL A 17 -13.55 -11.17 -2.87
N GLU A 18 -13.63 -10.58 -4.06
CA GLU A 18 -13.26 -11.22 -5.33
C GLU A 18 -11.74 -11.34 -5.49
N ASP A 19 -10.99 -10.26 -5.21
CA ASP A 19 -9.55 -10.21 -5.45
C ASP A 19 -8.73 -10.84 -4.32
N HIS A 20 -9.24 -10.83 -3.07
CA HIS A 20 -8.51 -11.25 -1.88
C HIS A 20 -9.32 -12.15 -0.92
N PRO A 21 -9.98 -13.22 -1.41
CA PRO A 21 -10.89 -14.02 -0.59
C PRO A 21 -10.21 -14.73 0.58
N GLU A 22 -9.05 -15.35 0.35
CA GLU A 22 -8.33 -16.11 1.39
C GLU A 22 -7.78 -15.21 2.51
N PRO A 23 -7.04 -14.12 2.23
CA PRO A 23 -6.60 -13.18 3.26
C PRO A 23 -7.76 -12.61 4.07
N LEU A 24 -8.86 -12.27 3.39
CA LEU A 24 -10.04 -11.70 4.02
C LEU A 24 -10.73 -12.72 4.93
N ALA A 25 -10.91 -13.96 4.46
CA ALA A 25 -11.51 -15.04 5.25
C ALA A 25 -10.70 -15.31 6.53
N ARG A 26 -9.38 -15.33 6.41
CA ARG A 26 -8.47 -15.56 7.53
C ARG A 26 -8.57 -14.45 8.56
N ASP A 27 -8.42 -13.19 8.14
CA ASP A 27 -8.48 -12.05 9.07
C ASP A 27 -9.85 -11.94 9.76
N PHE A 28 -10.95 -12.16 9.03
CA PHE A 28 -12.29 -12.16 9.62
C PHE A 28 -12.42 -13.23 10.71
N ARG A 29 -11.88 -14.43 10.45
CA ARG A 29 -11.91 -15.54 11.41
C ARG A 29 -11.04 -15.27 12.63
N GLU A 30 -9.79 -14.83 12.41
CA GLU A 30 -8.80 -14.67 13.48
C GLU A 30 -9.07 -13.43 14.36
N ARG A 31 -9.53 -12.32 13.76
CA ARG A 31 -9.64 -11.03 14.48
C ARG A 31 -11.03 -10.73 15.00
N PHE A 32 -12.06 -11.15 14.26
CA PHE A 32 -13.46 -10.85 14.60
C PHE A 32 -14.25 -12.09 15.02
N GLY A 33 -13.71 -13.29 14.78
CA GLY A 33 -14.44 -14.54 15.04
C GLY A 33 -15.59 -14.80 14.06
N LEU A 34 -15.65 -14.05 12.96
CA LEU A 34 -16.76 -14.06 12.00
C LEU A 34 -16.38 -14.83 10.72
N SER A 35 -17.39 -15.33 10.00
CA SER A 35 -17.20 -15.73 8.61
C SER A 35 -17.38 -14.51 7.70
N TYR A 36 -16.51 -14.34 6.71
CA TYR A 36 -16.75 -13.31 5.69
C TYR A 36 -17.98 -13.62 4.81
N LEU A 37 -18.41 -14.88 4.78
CA LEU A 37 -19.66 -15.28 4.10
C LEU A 37 -20.91 -14.81 4.85
N ASP A 38 -20.79 -14.36 6.09
CA ASP A 38 -21.91 -13.82 6.87
C ASP A 38 -22.21 -12.35 6.49
N ILE A 39 -21.42 -11.75 5.59
CA ILE A 39 -21.65 -10.39 5.07
C ILE A 39 -22.99 -10.32 4.33
N GLY A 40 -23.87 -9.43 4.77
CA GLY A 40 -25.22 -9.26 4.24
C GLY A 40 -26.27 -10.17 4.89
N TYR A 41 -25.86 -11.17 5.68
CA TYR A 41 -26.77 -12.07 6.40
C TYR A 41 -26.72 -11.83 7.92
N GLY A 42 -25.53 -11.97 8.50
CA GLY A 42 -25.28 -11.78 9.94
C GLY A 42 -24.66 -10.42 10.29
N ILE A 43 -23.95 -9.80 9.34
CA ILE A 43 -23.38 -8.46 9.49
C ILE A 43 -23.80 -7.55 8.34
N VAL A 44 -24.11 -6.29 8.66
CA VAL A 44 -24.58 -5.31 7.67
C VAL A 44 -23.40 -4.89 6.79
N TYR A 45 -23.62 -4.67 5.49
CA TYR A 45 -22.57 -4.29 4.53
C TYR A 45 -21.71 -3.09 4.98
N ILE A 46 -22.31 -2.09 5.61
CA ILE A 46 -21.58 -0.92 6.09
C ILE A 46 -20.60 -1.27 7.21
N GLU A 47 -21.01 -2.14 8.13
CA GLU A 47 -20.16 -2.64 9.21
C GLU A 47 -19.02 -3.48 8.64
N ALA A 48 -19.33 -4.41 7.74
CA ALA A 48 -18.32 -5.23 7.05
C ALA A 48 -17.28 -4.37 6.32
N TRP A 49 -17.71 -3.29 5.67
CA TRP A 49 -16.81 -2.32 5.04
C TRP A 49 -15.92 -1.60 6.06
N HIS A 50 -16.47 -1.21 7.21
CA HIS A 50 -15.68 -0.61 8.29
C HIS A 50 -14.63 -1.57 8.86
N LEU A 51 -14.98 -2.85 9.03
CA LEU A 51 -14.04 -3.90 9.44
C LEU A 51 -12.90 -4.06 8.43
N CYS A 52 -13.23 -4.16 7.13
CA CYS A 52 -12.22 -4.21 6.07
C CYS A 52 -11.31 -2.97 6.08
N LYS A 53 -11.87 -1.77 6.27
CA LYS A 53 -11.06 -0.54 6.38
C LYS A 53 -10.14 -0.54 7.60
N SER A 54 -10.52 -1.19 8.69
CA SER A 54 -9.67 -1.36 9.86
C SER A 54 -8.48 -2.28 9.52
N LEU A 55 -8.77 -3.42 8.88
CA LEU A 55 -7.76 -4.38 8.42
C LEU A 55 -6.76 -3.73 7.45
N LEU A 56 -7.24 -2.99 6.45
CA LEU A 56 -6.39 -2.29 5.47
C LEU A 56 -5.46 -1.24 6.09
N LYS A 57 -5.73 -0.77 7.32
CA LYS A 57 -4.84 0.15 8.03
C LYS A 57 -3.81 -0.57 8.90
N ASP A 58 -4.03 -1.84 9.20
CA ASP A 58 -3.19 -2.63 10.10
C ASP A 58 -2.16 -3.46 9.31
N PRO A 59 -0.85 -3.17 9.42
CA PRO A 59 0.18 -3.93 8.69
C PRO A 59 0.28 -5.39 9.13
N SER A 60 -0.29 -5.76 10.28
CA SER A 60 -0.33 -7.14 10.74
C SER A 60 -1.48 -7.95 10.13
N SER A 61 -2.36 -7.32 9.35
CA SER A 61 -3.47 -7.99 8.64
C SER A 61 -2.99 -8.65 7.36
N TRP A 62 -3.46 -9.86 7.10
CA TRP A 62 -3.22 -10.57 5.84
C TRP A 62 -3.85 -9.84 4.66
N LEU A 63 -5.05 -9.26 4.85
CA LEU A 63 -5.71 -8.44 3.86
C LEU A 63 -4.87 -7.21 3.50
N HIS A 64 -4.29 -6.52 4.48
CA HIS A 64 -3.36 -5.42 4.22
C HIS A 64 -2.17 -5.89 3.39
N ALA A 65 -1.52 -6.98 3.82
CA ALA A 65 -0.35 -7.52 3.12
C ALA A 65 -0.69 -7.86 1.66
N SER A 66 -1.81 -8.53 1.41
CA SER A 66 -2.22 -8.90 0.05
C SER A 66 -2.51 -7.69 -0.83
N VAL A 67 -3.26 -6.70 -0.32
CA VAL A 67 -3.60 -5.48 -1.07
C VAL A 67 -2.37 -4.60 -1.33
N ALA A 68 -1.44 -4.54 -0.37
CA ALA A 68 -0.21 -3.78 -0.50
C ALA A 68 0.90 -4.51 -1.29
N GLY A 69 0.66 -5.75 -1.71
CA GLY A 69 1.65 -6.59 -2.41
C GLY A 69 2.84 -6.99 -1.55
N TRP A 70 2.61 -7.20 -0.25
CA TRP A 70 3.61 -7.70 0.69
C TRP A 70 3.65 -9.22 0.69
N ASP A 71 4.83 -9.80 0.89
CA ASP A 71 5.01 -11.25 0.98
C ASP A 71 4.30 -11.86 2.21
N HIS A 72 4.28 -11.12 3.33
CA HIS A 72 3.61 -11.53 4.58
C HIS A 72 3.31 -10.30 5.46
N PRO A 73 2.30 -10.39 6.36
CA PRO A 73 2.02 -9.33 7.32
C PRO A 73 3.09 -9.22 8.40
N VAL A 74 3.30 -8.02 8.90
CA VAL A 74 4.26 -7.74 9.99
C VAL A 74 3.69 -6.73 10.97
N SER A 75 4.09 -6.84 12.24
CA SER A 75 3.63 -5.90 13.27
C SER A 75 4.29 -4.52 13.12
N ARG A 76 3.67 -3.47 13.69
CA ARG A 76 4.24 -2.12 13.66
C ARG A 76 5.57 -2.05 14.41
N GLU A 77 5.66 -2.77 15.52
CA GLU A 77 6.87 -2.90 16.33
C GLU A 77 7.98 -3.57 15.51
N TRP A 78 7.66 -4.62 14.75
CA TRP A 78 8.61 -5.25 13.86
C TRP A 78 9.16 -4.27 12.82
N ILE A 79 8.30 -3.44 12.22
CA ILE A 79 8.71 -2.41 11.25
C ILE A 79 9.68 -1.41 11.89
N ILE A 80 9.35 -0.92 13.09
CA ILE A 80 10.17 0.04 13.84
C ILE A 80 11.52 -0.59 14.19
N LEU A 81 11.53 -1.84 14.66
CA LEU A 81 12.75 -2.57 14.99
C LEU A 81 13.63 -2.77 13.75
N ALA A 82 13.04 -3.21 12.63
CA ALA A 82 13.73 -3.37 11.36
C ALA A 82 14.40 -2.07 10.89
N GLN A 83 13.69 -0.94 11.00
CA GLN A 83 14.23 0.38 10.64
C GLN A 83 15.31 0.85 11.62
N SER A 84 15.12 0.63 12.91
CA SER A 84 16.08 1.02 13.95
C SER A 84 17.37 0.23 13.84
N PHE A 85 17.27 -1.07 13.56
CA PHE A 85 18.40 -1.94 13.29
C PHE A 85 19.20 -1.47 12.08
N ASP A 86 18.54 -1.28 10.93
CA ASP A 86 19.20 -0.80 9.71
C ASP A 86 19.90 0.56 9.92
N LEU A 87 19.27 1.47 10.69
CA LEU A 87 19.84 2.76 11.03
C LEU A 87 21.10 2.62 11.89
N ALA A 88 21.02 1.83 12.97
CA ALA A 88 22.16 1.60 13.86
C ALA A 88 23.31 0.90 13.13
N HIS A 89 22.98 -0.09 12.30
CA HIS A 89 23.96 -0.83 11.51
C HIS A 89 24.64 0.07 10.46
N ALA A 90 23.90 0.99 9.84
CA ALA A 90 24.46 1.97 8.94
C ALA A 90 25.38 2.96 9.66
N ALA A 91 24.98 3.45 10.84
CA ALA A 91 25.76 4.39 11.64
C ALA A 91 27.10 3.80 12.14
N ALA A 92 27.11 2.50 12.48
CA ALA A 92 28.31 1.80 12.95
C ALA A 92 29.24 1.32 11.82
N SER A 93 28.76 1.30 10.58
CA SER A 93 29.48 0.73 9.44
C SER A 93 30.30 1.77 8.67
N LYS A 94 31.47 1.37 8.15
CA LYS A 94 32.25 2.21 7.21
C LYS A 94 31.63 2.29 5.81
N HIS A 95 30.82 1.30 5.44
CA HIS A 95 30.15 1.20 4.13
C HIS A 95 28.67 0.91 4.34
N ARG A 96 27.81 1.47 3.48
CA ARG A 96 26.36 1.30 3.60
C ARG A 96 25.97 -0.19 3.56
N PRO A 97 25.44 -0.76 4.65
CA PRO A 97 25.12 -2.18 4.73
C PRO A 97 23.87 -2.48 3.91
N LYS A 98 23.72 -3.75 3.53
CA LYS A 98 22.48 -4.24 2.92
C LYS A 98 21.37 -4.18 3.98
N ALA A 99 20.23 -3.60 3.62
CA ALA A 99 19.06 -3.55 4.49
C ALA A 99 18.57 -4.97 4.84
N MET A 100 17.99 -5.12 6.02
CA MET A 100 17.29 -6.35 6.41
C MET A 100 16.21 -6.70 5.37
N PRO A 101 15.95 -7.99 5.05
CA PRO A 101 14.87 -8.37 4.15
C PRO A 101 13.51 -7.87 4.70
N ARG A 102 12.74 -7.21 3.83
CA ARG A 102 11.42 -6.64 4.15
C ARG A 102 10.35 -7.32 3.29
N PRO A 103 9.13 -7.50 3.80
CA PRO A 103 8.05 -8.15 3.04
C PRO A 103 7.47 -7.25 1.94
N TRP A 104 7.64 -5.93 2.05
CA TRP A 104 7.19 -5.01 1.02
C TRP A 104 8.21 -4.89 -0.11
N PRO A 105 7.75 -4.64 -1.34
CA PRO A 105 8.64 -4.56 -2.50
C PRO A 105 9.65 -3.43 -2.32
N ASP A 106 10.92 -3.75 -2.58
CA ASP A 106 12.00 -2.77 -2.66
C ASP A 106 11.70 -1.82 -3.83
N THR A 107 11.11 -0.67 -3.52
CA THR A 107 10.98 0.41 -4.49
C THR A 107 12.37 0.99 -4.71
N LYS A 108 13.10 0.43 -5.68
CA LYS A 108 14.34 0.99 -6.24
C LYS A 108 14.09 2.29 -7.01
N ASN A 109 13.09 3.06 -6.63
CA ASN A 109 12.83 4.37 -7.17
C ASN A 109 13.89 5.31 -6.59
N LYS A 110 15.00 5.46 -7.31
CA LYS A 110 15.95 6.54 -7.05
C LYS A 110 15.17 7.85 -7.11
N ILE A 111 14.82 8.42 -5.97
CA ILE A 111 14.37 9.80 -5.88
C ILE A 111 15.54 10.65 -6.40
N GLY A 112 15.35 11.31 -7.54
CA GLY A 112 16.42 12.03 -8.24
C GLY A 112 17.25 11.20 -9.24
N GLY A 113 16.85 9.96 -9.55
CA GLY A 113 17.35 9.25 -10.73
C GLY A 113 17.09 10.13 -11.95
N LYS A 114 18.15 10.68 -12.54
CA LYS A 114 18.08 11.64 -13.66
C LYS A 114 17.01 11.22 -14.65
N LYS A 115 15.84 11.87 -14.63
CA LYS A 115 15.07 12.04 -15.86
C LYS A 115 15.95 12.88 -16.76
N THR A 116 16.86 12.25 -17.50
CA THR A 116 17.42 12.80 -18.73
C THR A 116 16.33 12.80 -19.79
N VAL A 117 15.19 13.41 -19.48
CA VAL A 117 14.35 14.05 -20.47
C VAL A 117 14.69 15.53 -20.30
N ARG A 118 15.80 15.95 -20.92
CA ARG A 118 15.99 17.38 -21.17
C ARG A 118 14.78 17.76 -22.03
N ARG A 119 13.82 18.50 -21.47
CA ARG A 119 12.76 19.10 -22.29
C ARG A 119 13.43 19.88 -23.42
N SER A 120 12.93 19.75 -24.63
CA SER A 120 13.48 20.48 -25.76
C SER A 120 13.35 22.00 -25.47
N ILE A 121 14.21 22.82 -26.07
CA ILE A 121 14.11 24.28 -25.95
C ILE A 121 12.72 24.77 -26.41
N GLU A 122 12.09 24.06 -27.34
CA GLU A 122 10.75 24.34 -27.86
C GLU A 122 9.67 24.10 -26.80
N ASP A 123 9.74 22.98 -26.08
CA ASP A 123 8.80 22.67 -24.98
C ASP A 123 8.88 23.71 -23.86
N VAL A 124 10.11 24.16 -23.54
CA VAL A 124 10.32 25.19 -22.52
C VAL A 124 9.78 26.54 -22.99
N ARG A 125 9.96 26.88 -24.29
CA ARG A 125 9.43 28.11 -24.87
C ARG A 125 7.91 28.13 -24.95
N ALA A 126 7.27 26.99 -25.23
CA ALA A 126 5.81 26.88 -25.26
C ALA A 126 5.18 27.11 -23.87
N ILE A 127 5.83 26.67 -22.79
CA ILE A 127 5.37 26.91 -21.42
C ILE A 127 5.56 28.39 -21.03
N LEU A 128 6.69 29.00 -21.42
CA LEU A 128 7.04 30.37 -21.04
C LEU A 128 6.31 31.45 -21.85
N ARG A 129 5.74 31.08 -23.01
CA ARG A 129 4.92 31.99 -23.81
C ARG A 129 3.50 31.42 -23.90
N PRO A 130 2.64 31.66 -22.89
CA PRO A 130 1.22 31.36 -23.05
C PRO A 130 0.74 32.14 -24.27
N GLN A 131 0.27 31.40 -25.28
CA GLN A 131 -0.32 31.96 -26.49
C GLN A 131 -1.42 32.94 -26.05
N SER A 132 -1.24 34.21 -26.35
CA SER A 132 -2.28 35.23 -26.22
C SER A 132 -3.39 34.86 -27.19
N THR A 133 -4.40 34.14 -26.70
CA THR A 133 -5.67 33.93 -27.38
C THR A 133 -6.26 35.30 -27.72
N THR A 134 -6.32 35.58 -29.02
CA THR A 134 -7.25 36.53 -29.63
C THR A 134 -8.39 35.71 -30.21
#